data_AF-A0A139DPH3-F1
#
_entry.id   AF-A0A139DPH3-F1
#
_cell.length_a   1.000
_cell.length_b   1.000
_cell.length_c   1.000
_cell.angle_alpha   90.00
_cell.angle_beta   90.00
_cell.angle_gamma   90.00
#
_symmetry.space_group_name_H-M   'P 1'
#
loop_
_entity.id
_entity.type
_entity.pdbx_description
1 polymer ?
#
loop_
_entity_poly.entity_id
_entity_poly.type
_entity_poly.pdbx_seq_one_letter_code
_entity_poly.pdbx_strand_id
1 'polypeptide(L)'
;MDWNIKGLNSDPEDFRGFKTLSVLIDVDGPRLFTAETRVCNALFMLVDENNESARFVVAPTSDAIIAQLENGTVSVRNALDQPVVWVLETDHTLEPQNAWRTTLGELPESVLPAQGRMLWPHLQPAFRLRAIGEGLSHGTVPASVIRQVVEGASTALRKAAAHVFKEPGKQGRASNSRKRLYDLPVQHFAYNSFEVAFSLPPEQQETLLQDEDDAEMQQIGTALAEAISSSNSAENDDANLQALEIELLEALEKLVPPLSGTVTEFEVGGTILGQGDKTFRLDRDTSKRVKKVLQTVRTKEEKITTLEGLVAEMDRDNLTFTLRQTSDHKDHVCSFSAEVFDEVMDAFVNENRVAISGRETLKSGNIDVSIFNEVGEDALQG
;
A
#
# COMPACT_ATOMS: atom_id res chain seq x y z
N MET A 1 -34.72 0.32 16.32
CA MET A 1 -34.51 1.21 15.15
C MET A 1 -34.39 2.61 15.71
N ASP A 2 -33.18 3.00 16.13
CA ASP A 2 -33.02 4.10 17.10
C ASP A 2 -32.34 5.33 16.49
N TRP A 3 -32.31 5.42 15.15
CA TRP A 3 -31.72 6.54 14.43
C TRP A 3 -32.75 7.27 13.56
N ASN A 4 -32.62 8.60 13.54
CA ASN A 4 -33.47 9.50 12.76
C ASN A 4 -32.89 9.68 11.35
N ILE A 5 -33.75 9.52 10.34
CA ILE A 5 -33.37 9.72 8.95
C ILE A 5 -33.42 11.22 8.65
N LYS A 6 -32.27 11.79 8.27
CA LYS A 6 -32.20 13.16 7.75
C LYS A 6 -32.44 13.09 6.25
N GLY A 7 -33.47 13.76 5.75
CA GLY A 7 -33.78 13.72 4.32
C GLY A 7 -35.14 14.30 3.99
N LEU A 8 -35.43 14.40 2.70
CA LEU A 8 -36.73 14.82 2.17
C LEU A 8 -37.62 13.60 2.00
N ASN A 9 -38.83 13.63 2.55
CA ASN A 9 -39.82 12.59 2.28
C ASN A 9 -40.00 12.42 0.77
N SER A 10 -39.95 11.16 0.32
CA SER A 10 -40.17 10.75 -1.07
C SER A 10 -41.38 9.83 -1.13
N ASP A 11 -41.97 9.68 -2.31
CA ASP A 11 -43.13 8.81 -2.48
C ASP A 11 -42.68 7.34 -2.48
N PRO A 12 -43.13 6.49 -1.52
CA PRO A 12 -42.79 5.06 -1.52
C PRO A 12 -43.33 4.32 -2.76
N GLU A 13 -44.32 4.87 -3.46
CA GLU A 13 -44.83 4.29 -4.72
C GLU A 13 -43.79 4.21 -5.83
N ASP A 14 -42.73 5.03 -5.77
CA ASP A 14 -41.60 4.98 -6.72
C ASP A 14 -40.85 3.63 -6.65
N PHE A 15 -40.95 2.95 -5.51
CA PHE A 15 -40.32 1.68 -5.25
C PHE A 15 -41.32 0.51 -5.26
N ARG A 16 -42.64 0.75 -5.36
CA ARG A 16 -43.60 -0.37 -5.27
C ARG A 16 -43.46 -1.34 -6.43
N GLY A 17 -43.37 -2.63 -6.10
CA GLY A 17 -43.26 -3.71 -7.07
C GLY A 17 -41.92 -3.72 -7.81
N PHE A 18 -40.84 -3.24 -7.18
CA PHE A 18 -39.51 -3.37 -7.74
C PHE A 18 -39.19 -4.84 -8.02
N LYS A 19 -38.44 -5.11 -9.09
CA LYS A 19 -38.05 -6.46 -9.48
C LYS A 19 -36.60 -6.70 -9.13
N THR A 20 -36.34 -7.60 -8.18
CA THR A 20 -34.97 -8.06 -7.89
C THR A 20 -34.33 -8.65 -9.14
N LEU A 21 -33.16 -8.12 -9.50
CA LEU A 21 -32.39 -8.53 -10.67
C LEU A 21 -31.31 -9.56 -10.29
N SER A 22 -30.51 -9.24 -9.28
CA SER A 22 -29.43 -10.11 -8.77
C SER A 22 -29.21 -9.87 -7.28
N VAL A 23 -29.04 -10.94 -6.50
CA VAL A 23 -28.71 -10.89 -5.07
C VAL A 23 -27.20 -11.09 -4.91
N LEU A 24 -26.52 -10.08 -4.38
CA LEU A 24 -25.06 -10.09 -4.20
C LEU A 24 -24.68 -10.70 -2.84
N ILE A 25 -25.48 -10.47 -1.79
CA ILE A 25 -25.29 -11.07 -0.47
C ILE A 25 -26.64 -11.58 0.03
N ASP A 26 -26.70 -12.87 0.34
CA ASP A 26 -27.86 -13.54 0.94
C ASP A 26 -27.44 -14.20 2.25
N VAL A 27 -27.91 -13.65 3.38
CA VAL A 27 -27.67 -14.17 4.73
C VAL A 27 -28.97 -14.01 5.50
N ASP A 28 -29.71 -15.10 5.64
CA ASP A 28 -31.08 -15.07 6.17
C ASP A 28 -31.99 -14.10 5.38
N GLY A 29 -31.80 -14.05 4.06
CA GLY A 29 -32.48 -13.13 3.15
C GLY A 29 -31.53 -12.15 2.46
N PRO A 30 -32.04 -11.42 1.45
CA PRO A 30 -31.25 -10.52 0.63
C PRO A 30 -30.76 -9.31 1.45
N ARG A 31 -29.45 -9.24 1.71
CA ARG A 31 -28.81 -8.13 2.44
C ARG A 31 -28.22 -7.08 1.52
N LEU A 32 -27.73 -7.50 0.36
CA LEU A 32 -27.24 -6.61 -0.69
C LEU A 32 -27.70 -7.16 -2.04
N PHE A 33 -28.46 -6.39 -2.80
CA PHE A 33 -29.02 -6.84 -4.07
C PHE A 33 -29.28 -5.69 -5.03
N THR A 34 -29.47 -6.01 -6.29
CA THR A 34 -29.86 -5.05 -7.32
C THR A 34 -31.33 -5.28 -7.68
N ALA A 35 -32.04 -4.20 -7.95
CA ALA A 35 -33.42 -4.26 -8.43
C ALA A 35 -33.72 -3.17 -9.45
N GLU A 36 -34.64 -3.49 -10.36
CA GLU A 36 -35.28 -2.53 -11.25
C GLU A 36 -36.44 -1.88 -10.50
N THR A 37 -36.36 -0.57 -10.30
CA THR A 37 -37.42 0.26 -9.71
C THR A 37 -38.12 1.06 -10.80
N ARG A 38 -39.17 1.83 -10.46
CA ARG A 38 -39.81 2.72 -11.45
C ARG A 38 -38.93 3.90 -11.85
N VAL A 39 -37.91 4.21 -11.05
CA VAL A 39 -37.06 5.40 -11.23
C VAL A 39 -35.73 5.03 -11.89
N CYS A 40 -35.11 3.93 -11.48
CA CYS A 40 -33.81 3.48 -11.97
C CYS A 40 -33.52 2.02 -11.60
N ASN A 41 -32.44 1.48 -12.16
CA ASN A 41 -31.77 0.33 -11.55
C ASN A 41 -31.06 0.80 -10.28
N ALA A 42 -31.27 0.10 -9.17
CA ALA A 42 -30.71 0.50 -7.89
C ALA A 42 -30.06 -0.67 -7.14
N LEU A 43 -29.04 -0.33 -6.36
CA LEU A 43 -28.38 -1.18 -5.39
C LEU A 43 -29.05 -0.96 -4.03
N PHE A 44 -29.58 -2.03 -3.45
CA PHE A 44 -30.24 -2.06 -2.14
C PHE A 44 -29.29 -2.72 -1.15
N MET A 45 -29.04 -2.05 -0.03
CA MET A 45 -28.29 -2.59 1.10
C MET A 45 -29.13 -2.49 2.36
N LEU A 46 -29.37 -3.61 3.02
CA LEU A 46 -30.03 -3.62 4.32
C LEU A 46 -29.12 -3.00 5.38
N VAL A 47 -29.68 -2.07 6.16
CA VAL A 47 -28.94 -1.34 7.21
C VAL A 47 -29.52 -1.46 8.60
N ASP A 48 -30.81 -1.80 8.71
CA ASP A 48 -31.50 -1.98 9.99
C ASP A 48 -32.71 -2.90 9.75
N GLU A 49 -33.01 -3.77 10.71
CA GLU A 49 -34.12 -4.72 10.64
C GLU A 49 -34.67 -4.96 12.04
N ASN A 50 -36.00 -5.01 12.15
CA ASN A 50 -36.68 -5.40 13.38
C ASN A 50 -37.82 -6.40 13.05
N ASN A 51 -38.65 -6.71 14.04
CA ASN A 51 -39.74 -7.68 13.85
C ASN A 51 -40.87 -7.22 12.92
N GLU A 52 -40.95 -5.94 12.55
CA GLU A 52 -42.06 -5.36 11.77
C GLU A 52 -41.60 -4.77 10.43
N SER A 53 -40.38 -4.24 10.36
CA SER A 53 -39.86 -3.57 9.18
C SER A 53 -38.36 -3.79 8.95
N ALA A 54 -37.96 -3.60 7.71
CA ALA A 54 -36.58 -3.60 7.24
C ALA A 54 -36.27 -2.23 6.60
N ARG A 55 -35.06 -1.70 6.83
CA ARG A 55 -34.60 -0.46 6.21
C ARG A 55 -33.44 -0.74 5.29
N PHE A 56 -33.57 -0.26 4.06
CA PHE A 56 -32.56 -0.35 3.02
C PHE A 56 -32.02 1.03 2.69
N VAL A 57 -30.71 1.11 2.49
CA VAL A 57 -30.09 2.19 1.71
C VAL A 57 -30.17 1.80 0.25
N VAL A 58 -30.74 2.67 -0.58
CA VAL A 58 -30.99 2.45 -1.99
C VAL A 58 -30.22 3.50 -2.79
N ALA A 59 -29.31 3.08 -3.65
CA ALA A 59 -28.50 3.99 -4.46
C ALA A 59 -28.68 3.64 -5.96
N PRO A 60 -28.80 4.63 -6.88
CA PRO A 60 -28.79 4.36 -8.30
C PRO A 60 -27.54 3.57 -8.69
N THR A 61 -27.69 2.57 -9.56
CA THR A 61 -26.57 1.75 -10.00
C THR A 61 -26.61 1.47 -11.50
N SER A 62 -25.52 0.90 -12.01
CA SER A 62 -25.38 0.47 -13.40
C SER A 62 -24.57 -0.81 -13.46
N ASP A 63 -24.66 -1.53 -14.58
CA ASP A 63 -23.89 -2.76 -14.80
C ASP A 63 -22.38 -2.52 -14.63
N ALA A 64 -21.89 -1.32 -14.95
CA ALA A 64 -20.49 -0.94 -14.72
C ALA A 64 -20.12 -0.91 -13.23
N ILE A 65 -20.98 -0.35 -12.37
CA ILE A 65 -20.74 -0.32 -10.91
C ILE A 65 -20.83 -1.73 -10.32
N ILE A 66 -21.77 -2.55 -10.80
CA ILE A 66 -21.91 -3.94 -10.36
C ILE A 66 -20.68 -4.76 -10.75
N ALA A 67 -20.25 -4.67 -12.01
CA ALA A 67 -19.01 -5.30 -12.45
C ALA A 67 -17.80 -4.80 -11.64
N GLN A 68 -17.76 -3.52 -11.27
CA GLN A 68 -16.68 -3.00 -10.42
C GLN A 68 -16.71 -3.60 -9.01
N LEU A 69 -17.88 -3.81 -8.41
CA LEU A 69 -18.06 -4.44 -7.10
C LEU A 69 -17.65 -5.91 -7.14
N GLU A 70 -18.10 -6.65 -8.14
CA GLU A 70 -17.79 -8.08 -8.34
C GLU A 70 -16.30 -8.31 -8.61
N ASN A 71 -15.63 -7.37 -9.30
CA ASN A 71 -14.20 -7.43 -9.55
C ASN A 71 -13.35 -6.76 -8.44
N GLY A 72 -13.96 -6.25 -7.37
CA GLY A 72 -13.23 -5.63 -6.26
C GLY A 72 -12.53 -4.31 -6.59
N THR A 73 -12.91 -3.63 -7.67
CA THR A 73 -12.32 -2.33 -8.04
C THR A 73 -12.99 -1.15 -7.32
N VAL A 74 -14.17 -1.37 -6.74
CA VAL A 74 -14.88 -0.41 -5.90
C VAL A 74 -15.40 -1.08 -4.63
N SER A 75 -15.34 -0.38 -3.51
CA SER A 75 -15.91 -0.87 -2.25
C SER A 75 -17.44 -0.73 -2.24
N VAL A 76 -18.12 -1.51 -1.38
CA VAL A 76 -19.59 -1.44 -1.23
C VAL A 76 -20.03 -0.02 -0.86
N ARG A 77 -19.30 0.61 0.06
CA ARG A 77 -19.60 1.99 0.48
C ARG A 77 -19.45 2.99 -0.68
N ASN A 78 -18.40 2.88 -1.48
CA ASN A 78 -18.19 3.77 -2.62
C ASN A 78 -19.24 3.55 -3.72
N ALA A 79 -19.70 2.32 -3.92
CA ALA A 79 -20.80 2.04 -4.85
C ALA A 79 -22.13 2.69 -4.39
N LEU A 80 -22.35 2.78 -3.07
CA LEU A 80 -23.51 3.46 -2.48
C LEU A 80 -23.37 4.99 -2.44
N ASP A 81 -22.15 5.53 -2.56
CA ASP A 81 -21.88 6.98 -2.51
C ASP A 81 -22.25 7.67 -3.83
N GLN A 82 -23.54 7.67 -4.11
CA GLN A 82 -24.12 8.31 -5.29
C GLN A 82 -24.65 9.71 -4.95
N PRO A 83 -24.76 10.63 -5.93
CA PRO A 83 -25.26 11.99 -5.69
C PRO A 83 -26.64 12.04 -5.03
N VAL A 84 -27.43 10.98 -5.19
CA VAL A 84 -28.74 10.81 -4.56
C VAL A 84 -28.83 9.38 -4.03
N VAL A 85 -29.24 9.27 -2.78
CA VAL A 85 -29.50 8.00 -2.09
C VAL A 85 -30.88 8.07 -1.45
N TRP A 86 -31.56 6.95 -1.31
CA TRP A 86 -32.78 6.83 -0.54
C TRP A 86 -32.58 5.92 0.67
N VAL A 87 -33.30 6.21 1.74
CA VAL A 87 -33.61 5.22 2.77
C VAL A 87 -35.02 4.74 2.49
N LEU A 88 -35.18 3.44 2.26
CA LEU A 88 -36.45 2.78 2.01
C LEU A 88 -36.78 1.90 3.20
N GLU A 89 -37.93 2.13 3.82
CA GLU A 89 -38.50 1.23 4.82
C GLU A 89 -39.53 0.33 4.15
N THR A 90 -39.37 -0.98 4.31
CA THR A 90 -40.28 -1.99 3.82
C THR A 90 -40.79 -2.85 4.96
N ASP A 91 -41.88 -3.58 4.73
CA ASP A 91 -42.20 -4.73 5.56
C ASP A 91 -41.35 -5.96 5.16
N HIS A 92 -41.59 -7.10 5.82
CA HIS A 92 -40.92 -8.39 5.53
C HIS A 92 -41.26 -8.99 4.17
N THR A 93 -42.30 -8.48 3.49
CA THR A 93 -42.64 -8.87 2.12
C THR A 93 -41.97 -7.98 1.07
N LEU A 94 -41.10 -7.07 1.51
CA LEU A 94 -40.43 -6.04 0.71
C LEU A 94 -41.38 -5.01 0.11
N GLU A 95 -42.60 -4.88 0.64
CA GLU A 95 -43.53 -3.82 0.21
C GLU A 95 -43.12 -2.47 0.84
N PRO A 96 -42.87 -1.43 0.02
CA PRO A 96 -42.50 -0.11 0.52
C PRO A 96 -43.56 0.53 1.42
N GLN A 97 -43.13 0.99 2.60
CA GLN A 97 -43.97 1.72 3.55
C GLN A 97 -43.61 3.21 3.56
N ASN A 98 -42.32 3.54 3.63
CA ASN A 98 -41.82 4.91 3.68
C ASN A 98 -40.54 5.05 2.86
N ALA A 99 -40.29 6.24 2.30
CA ALA A 99 -39.07 6.57 1.59
C ALA A 99 -38.57 7.97 1.91
N TRP A 100 -37.25 8.13 2.05
CA TRP A 100 -36.59 9.40 2.28
C TRP A 100 -35.40 9.57 1.36
N ARG A 101 -35.34 10.69 0.64
CA ARG A 101 -34.20 11.08 -0.19
C ARG A 101 -33.17 11.81 0.66
N THR A 102 -31.92 11.38 0.56
CA THR A 102 -30.78 11.87 1.36
C THR A 102 -29.47 11.72 0.57
N THR A 103 -28.34 11.89 1.25
CA THR A 103 -26.99 11.59 0.77
C THR A 103 -26.30 10.63 1.73
N LEU A 104 -25.31 9.88 1.28
CA LEU A 104 -24.62 8.91 2.13
C LEU A 104 -24.00 9.55 3.38
N GLY A 105 -23.49 10.79 3.26
CA GLY A 105 -22.87 11.53 4.37
C GLY A 105 -23.84 12.05 5.44
N GLU A 106 -25.15 12.02 5.19
CA GLU A 106 -26.17 12.37 6.20
C GLU A 106 -26.57 11.16 7.07
N LEU A 107 -26.19 9.95 6.67
CA LEU A 107 -26.47 8.71 7.39
C LEU A 107 -25.47 8.49 8.54
N PRO A 108 -25.87 7.86 9.66
CA PRO A 108 -24.95 7.52 10.73
C PRO A 108 -23.86 6.54 10.27
N GLU A 109 -22.61 6.77 10.68
CA GLU A 109 -21.50 5.86 10.38
C GLU A 109 -21.74 4.42 10.86
N SER A 110 -22.51 4.24 11.95
CA SER A 110 -22.80 2.93 12.53
C SER A 110 -23.67 2.03 11.64
N VAL A 111 -24.37 2.59 10.65
CA VAL A 111 -25.24 1.81 9.74
C VAL A 111 -24.64 1.64 8.34
N LEU A 112 -23.50 2.30 8.08
CA LEU A 112 -22.80 2.20 6.81
C LEU A 112 -21.76 1.08 6.84
N PRO A 113 -21.41 0.49 5.69
CA PRO A 113 -20.27 -0.40 5.61
C PRO A 113 -19.00 0.34 6.05
N ALA A 114 -18.07 -0.42 6.65
CA ALA A 114 -16.73 0.09 6.90
C ALA A 114 -16.11 0.64 5.60
N GLN A 115 -15.36 1.74 5.71
CA GLN A 115 -14.70 2.34 4.56
C GLN A 115 -13.74 1.33 3.91
N GLY A 116 -13.78 1.24 2.58
CA GLY A 116 -12.93 0.32 1.81
C GLY A 116 -13.38 -1.15 1.84
N ARG A 117 -14.49 -1.49 2.53
CA ARG A 117 -15.00 -2.87 2.55
C ARG A 117 -15.46 -3.31 1.15
N MET A 118 -14.75 -4.27 0.58
CA MET A 118 -15.10 -4.94 -0.67
C MET A 118 -16.28 -5.89 -0.50
N LEU A 119 -16.91 -6.26 -1.62
CA LEU A 119 -18.06 -7.17 -1.64
C LEU A 119 -17.73 -8.52 -0.99
N TRP A 120 -16.58 -9.08 -1.34
CA TRP A 120 -16.10 -10.35 -0.81
C TRP A 120 -14.74 -10.23 -0.12
N PRO A 121 -14.41 -11.09 0.86
CA PRO A 121 -13.10 -11.10 1.49
C PRO A 121 -11.93 -11.27 0.51
N HIS A 122 -12.06 -12.15 -0.50
CA HIS A 122 -11.02 -12.39 -1.50
C HIS A 122 -10.80 -11.20 -2.46
N LEU A 123 -11.69 -10.19 -2.44
CA LEU A 123 -11.51 -8.97 -3.22
C LEU A 123 -10.75 -7.88 -2.44
N GLN A 124 -10.52 -8.08 -1.14
CA GLN A 124 -9.83 -7.12 -0.29
C GLN A 124 -8.36 -6.96 -0.70
N PRO A 125 -7.85 -5.74 -0.87
CA PRO A 125 -6.50 -5.52 -1.36
C PRO A 125 -5.46 -6.19 -0.46
N ALA A 126 -4.44 -6.79 -1.08
CA ALA A 126 -3.31 -7.39 -0.39
C ALA A 126 -2.52 -6.33 0.38
N PHE A 127 -2.25 -5.20 -0.26
CA PHE A 127 -1.59 -4.05 0.33
C PHE A 127 -2.18 -2.76 -0.25
N ARG A 128 -2.33 -1.72 0.57
CA ARG A 128 -2.75 -0.39 0.12
C ARG A 128 -1.95 0.70 0.82
N LEU A 129 -1.65 1.75 0.05
CA LEU A 129 -1.06 2.98 0.55
C LEU A 129 -1.85 4.17 0.01
N ARG A 130 -2.35 5.00 0.91
CA ARG A 130 -3.19 6.15 0.60
C ARG A 130 -2.57 7.44 1.12
N ALA A 131 -2.34 8.39 0.22
CA ALA A 131 -1.88 9.73 0.53
C ALA A 131 -3.03 10.68 0.84
N ILE A 132 -2.96 11.33 2.00
CA ILE A 132 -3.92 12.32 2.47
C ILE A 132 -3.21 13.67 2.57
N GLY A 133 -3.86 14.72 2.06
CA GLY A 133 -3.28 16.04 1.96
C GLY A 133 -4.21 17.04 1.28
N GLU A 134 -3.96 18.32 1.48
CA GLU A 134 -4.76 19.39 0.88
C GLU A 134 -4.59 19.40 -0.64
N GLY A 135 -5.71 19.52 -1.37
CA GLY A 135 -5.71 19.58 -2.84
C GLY A 135 -5.49 18.25 -3.55
N LEU A 136 -5.48 17.11 -2.84
CA LEU A 136 -5.46 15.78 -3.45
C LEU A 136 -6.88 15.37 -3.87
N SER A 137 -7.35 15.86 -5.03
CA SER A 137 -8.66 15.50 -5.58
C SER A 137 -8.55 14.95 -7.00
N HIS A 138 -9.67 14.47 -7.55
CA HIS A 138 -9.69 13.92 -8.90
C HIS A 138 -9.22 14.99 -9.91
N GLY A 139 -8.20 14.64 -10.72
CA GLY A 139 -7.62 15.52 -11.72
C GLY A 139 -6.60 16.56 -11.19
N THR A 140 -6.34 16.61 -9.88
CA THR A 140 -5.43 17.59 -9.26
C THR A 140 -4.25 16.95 -8.51
N VAL A 141 -4.16 15.61 -8.50
CA VAL A 141 -3.06 14.88 -7.84
C VAL A 141 -1.73 15.17 -8.54
N PRO A 142 -0.71 15.72 -7.85
CA PRO A 142 0.61 15.94 -8.44
C PRO A 142 1.31 14.62 -8.79
N ALA A 143 2.04 14.60 -9.91
CA ALA A 143 2.81 13.42 -10.34
C ALA A 143 3.83 12.95 -9.29
N SER A 144 4.38 13.86 -8.48
CA SER A 144 5.28 13.53 -7.38
C SER A 144 4.60 12.68 -6.29
N VAL A 145 3.32 12.93 -6.00
CA VAL A 145 2.55 12.16 -5.02
C VAL A 145 2.27 10.76 -5.57
N ILE A 146 1.92 10.66 -6.85
CA ILE A 146 1.71 9.37 -7.54
C ILE A 146 2.96 8.51 -7.43
N ARG A 147 4.10 9.07 -7.86
CA ARG A 147 5.40 8.39 -7.79
C ARG A 147 5.72 7.96 -6.35
N GLN A 148 5.54 8.86 -5.39
CA GLN A 148 5.84 8.59 -3.98
C GLN A 148 5.04 7.42 -3.42
N VAL A 149 3.74 7.32 -3.72
CA VAL A 149 2.89 6.23 -3.22
C VAL A 149 3.23 4.90 -3.90
N VAL A 150 3.42 4.89 -5.22
CA VAL A 150 3.76 3.67 -5.98
C VAL A 150 5.14 3.13 -5.59
N GLU A 151 6.17 3.98 -5.60
CA GLU A 151 7.52 3.60 -5.20
C GLU A 151 7.60 3.30 -3.71
N GLY A 152 6.87 4.05 -2.88
CA GLY A 152 6.83 3.87 -1.44
C GLY A 152 6.30 2.50 -1.03
N ALA A 153 5.15 2.10 -1.58
CA ALA A 153 4.55 0.79 -1.35
C ALA A 153 5.48 -0.37 -1.78
N SER A 154 5.96 -0.34 -3.02
CA SER A 154 6.80 -1.42 -3.56
C SER A 154 8.16 -1.52 -2.85
N THR A 155 8.79 -0.39 -2.52
CA THR A 155 10.07 -0.38 -1.81
C THR A 155 9.93 -0.83 -0.36
N ALA A 156 8.85 -0.44 0.33
CA ALA A 156 8.61 -0.85 1.72
C ALA A 156 8.44 -2.38 1.82
N LEU A 157 7.63 -2.96 0.93
CA LEU A 157 7.45 -4.40 0.84
C LEU A 157 8.78 -5.13 0.56
N ARG A 158 9.61 -4.58 -0.33
CA ARG A 158 10.95 -5.14 -0.63
C ARG A 158 11.88 -5.11 0.58
N LYS A 159 11.91 -4.00 1.32
CA LYS A 159 12.76 -3.85 2.50
C LYS A 159 12.28 -4.74 3.65
N ALA A 160 10.97 -4.87 3.86
CA ALA A 160 10.41 -5.82 4.82
C ALA A 160 10.73 -7.28 4.45
N ALA A 161 10.69 -7.63 3.16
CA ALA A 161 11.13 -8.94 2.68
C ALA A 161 12.61 -9.20 2.99
N ALA A 162 13.49 -8.24 2.74
CA ALA A 162 14.93 -8.37 3.05
C ALA A 162 15.18 -8.69 4.53
N HIS A 163 14.44 -8.05 5.43
CA HIS A 163 14.45 -8.34 6.87
C HIS A 163 14.03 -9.79 7.19
N VAL A 164 12.85 -10.21 6.72
CA VAL A 164 12.29 -11.55 7.02
C VAL A 164 13.22 -12.66 6.54
N PHE A 165 13.79 -12.49 5.35
CA PHE A 165 14.69 -13.48 4.76
C PHE A 165 16.14 -13.39 5.28
N LYS A 166 16.44 -12.43 6.17
CA LYS A 166 17.76 -12.19 6.78
C LYS A 166 18.88 -12.21 5.75
N GLU A 167 18.69 -11.55 4.61
CA GLU A 167 19.63 -11.64 3.51
C GLU A 167 21.00 -11.03 3.90
N PRO A 168 22.10 -11.79 3.85
CA PRO A 168 23.42 -11.21 3.73
C PRO A 168 23.76 -11.19 2.24
N GLY A 169 23.15 -10.30 1.44
CA GLY A 169 23.52 -10.07 0.03
C GLY A 169 23.71 -11.32 -0.86
N LYS A 170 23.14 -12.49 -0.52
CA LYS A 170 23.32 -13.73 -1.27
C LYS A 170 22.10 -13.94 -2.16
N GLN A 171 22.20 -13.36 -3.36
CA GLN A 171 21.31 -13.56 -4.49
C GLN A 171 21.38 -15.02 -4.99
N GLY A 172 20.61 -15.89 -4.35
CA GLY A 172 20.02 -17.04 -5.04
C GLY A 172 18.78 -16.60 -5.83
N ARG A 173 18.32 -17.42 -6.77
CA ARG A 173 17.06 -17.20 -7.51
C ARG A 173 15.94 -16.90 -6.52
N ALA A 174 15.38 -15.68 -6.58
CA ALA A 174 14.27 -15.27 -5.72
C ALA A 174 13.16 -16.33 -5.73
N SER A 175 12.65 -16.70 -4.54
CA SER A 175 11.49 -17.59 -4.43
C SER A 175 10.33 -17.01 -5.24
N ASN A 176 9.44 -17.86 -5.77
CA ASN A 176 8.30 -17.39 -6.55
C ASN A 176 7.45 -16.40 -5.74
N SER A 177 7.35 -16.59 -4.43
CA SER A 177 6.68 -15.70 -3.48
C SER A 177 7.27 -14.27 -3.46
N ARG A 178 8.60 -14.14 -3.55
CA ARG A 178 9.28 -12.82 -3.64
C ARG A 178 8.98 -12.10 -4.95
N LYS A 179 9.00 -12.83 -6.08
CA LYS A 179 8.64 -12.24 -7.38
C LYS A 179 7.20 -11.72 -7.38
N ARG A 180 6.28 -12.46 -6.75
CA ARG A 180 4.87 -12.05 -6.61
C ARG A 180 4.74 -10.74 -5.84
N LEU A 181 5.46 -10.57 -4.73
CA LEU A 181 5.43 -9.35 -3.92
C LEU A 181 5.94 -8.11 -4.68
N TYR A 182 6.89 -8.30 -5.60
CA TYR A 182 7.49 -7.20 -6.37
C TYR A 182 6.69 -6.80 -7.61
N ASP A 183 5.74 -7.63 -8.04
CA ASP A 183 4.93 -7.44 -9.24
C ASP A 183 3.42 -7.59 -8.93
N LEU A 184 2.99 -7.01 -7.80
CA LEU A 184 1.57 -7.00 -7.46
C LEU A 184 0.81 -6.09 -8.44
N PRO A 185 -0.25 -6.57 -9.11
CA PRO A 185 -1.07 -5.72 -9.97
C PRO A 185 -1.78 -4.62 -9.18
N VAL A 186 -1.74 -3.40 -9.73
CA VAL A 186 -2.55 -2.28 -9.25
C VAL A 186 -4.02 -2.63 -9.45
N GLN A 187 -4.78 -2.61 -8.35
CA GLN A 187 -6.19 -2.96 -8.33
C GLN A 187 -7.07 -1.77 -8.72
N HIS A 188 -6.84 -0.60 -8.12
CA HIS A 188 -7.56 0.64 -8.46
C HIS A 188 -6.84 1.89 -7.93
N PHE A 189 -7.30 3.05 -8.42
CA PHE A 189 -6.96 4.37 -7.89
C PHE A 189 -8.21 5.04 -7.32
N ALA A 190 -8.11 5.61 -6.13
CA ALA A 190 -9.15 6.45 -5.55
C ALA A 190 -8.72 7.92 -5.56
N TYR A 191 -9.71 8.83 -5.56
CA TYR A 191 -9.52 10.29 -5.62
C TYR A 191 -10.35 10.98 -4.52
N ASN A 192 -9.95 12.19 -4.09
CA ASN A 192 -10.20 12.86 -2.77
C ASN A 192 -9.12 12.56 -1.70
N SER A 193 -8.14 11.79 -2.14
CA SER A 193 -6.87 11.36 -1.55
C SER A 193 -6.25 10.47 -2.64
N PHE A 194 -4.93 10.30 -2.74
CA PHE A 194 -4.39 9.39 -3.75
C PHE A 194 -4.11 8.02 -3.15
N GLU A 195 -4.91 7.01 -3.49
CA GLU A 195 -4.71 5.62 -3.05
C GLU A 195 -4.18 4.76 -4.19
N VAL A 196 -3.22 3.89 -3.87
CA VAL A 196 -2.84 2.74 -4.69
C VAL A 196 -3.07 1.48 -3.88
N ALA A 197 -3.91 0.59 -4.41
CA ALA A 197 -4.17 -0.72 -3.87
C ALA A 197 -3.56 -1.78 -4.77
N PHE A 198 -2.98 -2.80 -4.17
CA PHE A 198 -2.33 -3.92 -4.82
C PHE A 198 -3.10 -5.20 -4.50
N SER A 199 -3.38 -5.97 -5.54
CA SER A 199 -4.06 -7.27 -5.44
C SER A 199 -3.08 -8.40 -5.75
N LEU A 200 -3.43 -9.62 -5.37
CA LEU A 200 -2.82 -10.83 -5.89
C LEU A 200 -3.66 -11.34 -7.07
N PRO A 201 -3.12 -12.22 -7.92
CA PRO A 201 -3.91 -12.91 -8.93
C PRO A 201 -5.15 -13.60 -8.30
N PRO A 202 -6.32 -13.62 -8.95
CA PRO A 202 -7.58 -14.08 -8.34
C PRO A 202 -7.50 -15.46 -7.69
N GLU A 203 -6.88 -16.43 -8.37
CA GLU A 203 -6.68 -17.80 -7.88
C GLU A 203 -5.91 -17.86 -6.55
N GLN A 204 -5.02 -16.89 -6.32
CA GLN A 204 -4.17 -16.81 -5.12
C GLN A 204 -4.79 -15.93 -4.04
N GLN A 205 -5.70 -15.02 -4.40
CA GLN A 205 -6.33 -14.15 -3.42
C GLN A 205 -7.44 -14.87 -2.65
N GLU A 206 -8.07 -15.87 -3.27
CA GLU A 206 -9.01 -16.78 -2.60
C GLU A 206 -8.33 -17.67 -1.55
N THR A 207 -7.08 -18.07 -1.80
CA THR A 207 -6.28 -18.93 -0.90
C THR A 207 -5.29 -18.15 -0.03
N LEU A 208 -5.25 -16.81 -0.14
CA LEU A 208 -4.30 -15.96 0.56
C LEU A 208 -4.32 -16.23 2.07
N LEU A 209 -3.14 -16.55 2.61
CA LEU A 209 -2.89 -16.95 4.02
C LEU A 209 -3.42 -18.34 4.40
N GLN A 210 -3.76 -19.18 3.43
CA GLN A 210 -4.21 -20.57 3.66
C GLN A 210 -3.13 -21.61 3.29
N ASP A 211 -2.20 -21.26 2.38
CA ASP A 211 -1.14 -22.16 1.91
C ASP A 211 0.22 -21.91 2.61
N GLU A 212 1.10 -22.93 2.64
CA GLU A 212 2.47 -22.79 3.20
C GLU A 212 3.31 -21.75 2.45
N ASP A 213 3.07 -21.56 1.14
CA ASP A 213 3.72 -20.53 0.31
C ASP A 213 3.34 -19.10 0.74
N ASP A 214 2.18 -18.93 1.40
CA ASP A 214 1.70 -17.63 1.90
C ASP A 214 2.22 -17.30 3.30
N ALA A 215 2.77 -18.29 4.01
CA ALA A 215 3.39 -18.06 5.32
C ALA A 215 4.54 -17.03 5.22
N GLU A 216 5.27 -17.00 4.10
CA GLU A 216 6.30 -16.00 3.83
C GLU A 216 5.70 -14.58 3.69
N MET A 217 4.61 -14.42 2.93
CA MET A 217 3.93 -13.13 2.80
C MET A 217 3.33 -12.67 4.13
N GLN A 218 2.79 -13.60 4.90
CA GLN A 218 2.29 -13.32 6.24
C GLN A 218 3.40 -12.85 7.17
N GLN A 219 4.59 -13.45 7.11
CA GLN A 219 5.75 -13.00 7.90
C GLN A 219 6.18 -11.58 7.51
N ILE A 220 6.24 -11.28 6.21
CA ILE A 220 6.57 -9.94 5.69
C ILE A 220 5.57 -8.91 6.20
N GLY A 221 4.28 -9.18 6.01
CA GLY A 221 3.24 -8.26 6.44
C GLY A 221 3.13 -8.14 7.96
N THR A 222 3.39 -9.21 8.72
CA THR A 222 3.47 -9.17 10.19
C THR A 222 4.62 -8.29 10.66
N ALA A 223 5.83 -8.51 10.13
CA ALA A 223 7.00 -7.69 10.47
C ALA A 223 6.79 -6.21 10.13
N LEU A 224 6.16 -5.92 8.99
CA LEU A 224 5.83 -4.55 8.59
C LEU A 224 4.75 -3.93 9.49
N ALA A 225 3.69 -4.68 9.83
CA ALA A 225 2.63 -4.22 10.72
C ALA A 225 3.14 -3.95 12.15
N GLU A 226 4.04 -4.79 12.65
CA GLU A 226 4.73 -4.58 13.93
C GLU A 226 5.58 -3.31 13.88
N ALA A 227 6.41 -3.13 12.84
CA ALA A 227 7.23 -1.93 12.67
C ALA A 227 6.37 -0.65 12.62
N ILE A 228 5.26 -0.67 11.87
CA ILE A 228 4.31 0.45 11.80
C ILE A 228 3.69 0.72 13.17
N SER A 229 3.28 -0.33 13.89
CA SER A 229 2.69 -0.20 15.23
C SER A 229 3.69 0.39 16.23
N SER A 230 4.95 -0.04 16.19
CA SER A 230 6.05 0.51 17.00
C SER A 230 6.32 1.98 16.69
N SER A 231 6.06 2.43 15.46
CA SER A 231 6.22 3.84 15.09
C SER A 231 5.09 4.75 15.59
N ASN A 232 3.94 4.18 15.95
CA ASN A 232 2.73 4.89 16.37
C ASN A 232 2.50 4.91 17.89
N SER A 233 3.23 4.11 18.68
CA SER A 233 3.14 4.14 20.14
C SER A 233 3.68 5.48 20.68
N ALA A 234 2.91 6.14 21.54
CA ALA A 234 3.24 7.44 22.15
C ALA A 234 4.08 7.36 23.45
N GLU A 235 4.41 6.14 23.90
CA GLU A 235 5.23 5.88 25.08
C GLU A 235 6.51 5.13 24.65
N ASN A 236 7.70 5.70 24.97
CA ASN A 236 9.04 5.19 24.61
C ASN A 236 9.40 5.20 23.10
N ASP A 237 8.90 6.17 22.34
CA ASP A 237 8.94 6.28 20.87
C ASP A 237 10.27 5.94 20.19
N ASP A 238 11.40 6.48 20.67
CA ASP A 238 12.69 6.29 19.98
C ASP A 238 13.33 4.93 20.30
N ALA A 239 13.05 4.33 21.46
CA ALA A 239 13.68 3.08 21.89
C ALA A 239 13.12 1.87 21.12
N ASN A 240 11.80 1.85 20.91
CA ASN A 240 11.15 0.80 20.11
C ASN A 240 11.62 0.85 18.66
N LEU A 241 11.72 2.06 18.09
CA LEU A 241 12.25 2.25 16.73
C LEU A 241 13.74 1.90 16.64
N GLN A 242 14.55 2.21 17.65
CA GLN A 242 15.98 1.85 17.67
C GLN A 242 16.23 0.33 17.79
N ALA A 243 15.25 -0.42 18.28
CA ALA A 243 15.32 -1.87 18.35
C ALA A 243 14.98 -2.56 17.01
N LEU A 244 14.38 -1.84 16.05
CA LEU A 244 14.12 -2.36 14.71
C LEU A 244 15.42 -2.51 13.92
N GLU A 245 15.48 -3.55 13.09
CA GLU A 245 16.55 -3.69 12.11
C GLU A 245 16.49 -2.58 11.04
N ILE A 246 17.64 -2.27 10.43
CA ILE A 246 17.76 -1.13 9.51
C ILE A 246 16.82 -1.25 8.31
N GLU A 247 16.62 -2.47 7.81
CA GLU A 247 15.72 -2.75 6.68
C GLU A 247 14.27 -2.38 7.01
N LEU A 248 13.79 -2.65 8.23
CA LEU A 248 12.44 -2.25 8.65
C LEU A 248 12.33 -0.74 8.84
N LEU A 249 13.38 -0.08 9.34
CA LEU A 249 13.41 1.38 9.43
C LEU A 249 13.39 2.04 8.05
N GLU A 250 14.10 1.47 7.08
CA GLU A 250 14.05 1.90 5.68
C GLU A 250 12.69 1.63 5.03
N ALA A 251 12.04 0.51 5.36
CA ALA A 251 10.66 0.24 4.93
C ALA A 251 9.71 1.31 5.48
N LEU A 252 9.81 1.64 6.77
CA LEU A 252 9.02 2.69 7.41
C LEU A 252 9.29 4.07 6.78
N GLU A 253 10.54 4.41 6.45
CA GLU A 253 10.87 5.67 5.79
C GLU A 253 10.08 5.87 4.48
N LYS A 254 9.75 4.77 3.79
CA LYS A 254 8.97 4.80 2.54
C LYS A 254 7.46 4.85 2.75
N LEU A 255 6.98 4.52 3.95
CA LEU A 255 5.56 4.53 4.32
C LEU A 255 5.14 5.75 5.15
N VAL A 256 6.07 6.66 5.44
CA VAL A 256 5.75 7.93 6.11
C VAL A 256 5.67 9.08 5.11
N PRO A 257 4.80 10.09 5.36
CA PRO A 257 4.66 11.23 4.45
C PRO A 257 5.95 12.08 4.39
N PRO A 258 6.09 12.93 3.36
CA PRO A 258 7.21 13.86 3.32
C PRO A 258 7.04 14.95 4.39
N LEU A 259 8.15 15.48 4.90
CA LEU A 259 8.14 16.52 5.95
C LEU A 259 7.55 17.86 5.46
N SER A 260 7.48 18.06 4.15
CA SER A 260 6.94 19.22 3.48
C SER A 260 6.12 18.79 2.25
N GLY A 261 5.31 19.70 1.70
CA GLY A 261 4.47 19.46 0.53
C GLY A 261 2.97 19.36 0.86
N THR A 262 2.20 18.85 -0.09
CA THR A 262 0.73 18.74 0.01
C THR A 262 0.29 17.57 0.87
N VAL A 263 1.05 16.47 0.87
CA VAL A 263 0.77 15.27 1.66
C VAL A 263 1.10 15.53 3.13
N THR A 264 0.13 15.28 4.01
CA THR A 264 0.26 15.43 5.46
C THR A 264 0.27 14.10 6.20
N GLU A 265 -0.36 13.07 5.63
CA GLU A 265 -0.58 11.77 6.26
C GLU A 265 -0.64 10.67 5.21
N PHE A 266 -0.14 9.48 5.58
CA PHE A 266 -0.32 8.24 4.85
C PHE A 266 -1.19 7.26 5.66
N GLU A 267 -2.13 6.62 4.96
CA GLU A 267 -2.88 5.47 5.46
C GLU A 267 -2.32 4.20 4.81
N VAL A 268 -1.91 3.23 5.64
CA VAL A 268 -1.39 1.93 5.20
C VAL A 268 -2.36 0.84 5.64
N GLY A 269 -2.68 -0.10 4.75
CA GLY A 269 -3.58 -1.21 5.07
C GLY A 269 -3.42 -2.38 4.12
N GLY A 270 -4.33 -3.34 4.21
CA GLY A 270 -4.39 -4.51 3.33
C GLY A 270 -4.27 -5.83 4.10
N THR A 271 -4.70 -6.91 3.46
CA THR A 271 -4.79 -8.24 4.09
C THR A 271 -3.44 -8.80 4.48
N ILE A 272 -2.34 -8.44 3.78
CA ILE A 272 -0.99 -8.92 4.10
C ILE A 272 -0.55 -8.50 5.51
N LEU A 273 -1.06 -7.38 6.03
CA LEU A 273 -0.75 -6.86 7.37
C LEU A 273 -1.47 -7.63 8.50
N GLY A 274 -2.11 -8.76 8.19
CA GLY A 274 -2.78 -9.66 9.13
C GLY A 274 -4.23 -9.29 9.45
N GLN A 275 -4.67 -8.07 9.14
CA GLN A 275 -6.06 -7.62 9.33
C GLN A 275 -6.49 -6.74 8.16
N GLY A 276 -7.27 -7.29 7.22
CA GLY A 276 -7.69 -6.59 6.00
C GLY A 276 -8.42 -5.26 6.24
N ASP A 277 -9.20 -5.17 7.32
CA ASP A 277 -9.96 -3.96 7.66
C ASP A 277 -9.14 -2.95 8.48
N LYS A 278 -7.98 -3.33 9.03
CA LYS A 278 -7.17 -2.44 9.86
C LYS A 278 -6.38 -1.48 8.97
N THR A 279 -6.39 -0.21 9.37
CA THR A 279 -5.64 0.86 8.70
C THR A 279 -4.72 1.52 9.72
N PHE A 280 -3.48 1.71 9.34
CA PHE A 280 -2.48 2.42 10.13
C PHE A 280 -2.32 3.82 9.55
N ARG A 281 -2.36 4.82 10.43
CA ARG A 281 -2.17 6.23 10.08
C ARG A 281 -0.77 6.67 10.46
N LEU A 282 -0.08 7.30 9.53
CA LEU A 282 1.30 7.76 9.68
C LEU A 282 1.39 9.22 9.26
N ASP A 283 1.80 10.09 10.18
CA ASP A 283 1.85 11.53 9.98
C ASP A 283 3.29 12.08 9.88
N ARG A 284 3.41 13.40 9.76
CA ARG A 284 4.71 14.08 9.69
C ARG A 284 5.53 13.96 10.98
N ASP A 285 4.89 13.80 12.13
CA ASP A 285 5.62 13.63 13.38
C ASP A 285 6.25 12.24 13.45
N THR A 286 5.52 11.22 12.99
CA THR A 286 6.05 9.87 12.75
C THR A 286 7.22 9.90 11.77
N SER A 287 7.10 10.71 10.70
CA SER A 287 8.18 10.90 9.71
C SER A 287 9.46 11.47 10.33
N LYS A 288 9.34 12.48 11.21
CA LYS A 288 10.50 13.07 11.91
C LYS A 288 11.19 12.03 12.79
N ARG A 289 10.41 11.23 13.53
CA ARG A 289 10.93 10.19 14.42
C ARG A 289 11.69 9.12 13.63
N VAL A 290 11.05 8.53 12.62
CA VAL A 290 11.65 7.49 11.78
C VAL A 290 12.95 7.97 11.16
N LYS A 291 12.98 9.18 10.58
CA LYS A 291 14.20 9.75 9.97
C LYS A 291 15.31 10.01 10.98
N LYS A 292 14.98 10.53 12.18
CA LYS A 292 15.95 10.77 13.25
C LYS A 292 16.59 9.45 13.72
N VAL A 293 15.77 8.42 13.94
CA VAL A 293 16.24 7.11 14.39
C VAL A 293 17.07 6.43 13.30
N LEU A 294 16.58 6.41 12.06
CA LEU A 294 17.31 5.85 10.92
C LEU A 294 18.67 6.52 10.73
N GLN A 295 18.75 7.85 10.83
CA GLN A 295 20.03 8.57 10.78
C GLN A 295 20.97 8.15 11.91
N THR A 296 20.44 7.95 13.12
CA THR A 296 21.22 7.50 14.29
C THR A 296 21.74 6.08 14.09
N VAL A 297 20.93 5.16 13.56
CA VAL A 297 21.33 3.78 13.25
C VAL A 297 22.35 3.76 12.13
N ARG A 298 22.12 4.46 11.02
CA ARG A 298 23.09 4.58 9.92
C ARG A 298 24.44 5.12 10.38
N THR A 299 24.47 6.13 11.25
CA THR A 299 25.74 6.66 11.76
C THR A 299 26.50 5.65 12.63
N LYS A 300 25.81 4.65 13.22
CA LYS A 300 26.42 3.58 14.01
C LYS A 300 26.83 2.37 13.17
N GLU A 301 26.08 2.07 12.10
CA GLU A 301 26.24 0.86 11.29
C GLU A 301 26.91 1.09 9.94
N GLU A 302 26.95 2.33 9.46
CA GLU A 302 27.50 2.72 8.15
C GLU A 302 28.58 3.81 8.33
N LYS A 303 29.60 3.73 7.49
CA LYS A 303 30.63 4.76 7.36
C LYS A 303 30.69 5.22 5.92
N ILE A 304 30.74 6.54 5.70
CA ILE A 304 31.04 7.07 4.37
C ILE A 304 32.53 6.81 4.10
N THR A 305 32.80 6.05 3.05
CA THR A 305 34.16 5.69 2.66
C THR A 305 34.37 6.06 1.19
N THR A 306 35.54 6.63 0.91
CA THR A 306 36.00 6.89 -0.45
C THR A 306 37.25 6.05 -0.67
N LEU A 307 37.24 5.24 -1.73
CA LEU A 307 38.33 4.34 -2.09
C LEU A 307 38.69 4.53 -3.56
N GLU A 308 39.95 4.32 -3.87
CA GLU A 308 40.43 4.24 -5.25
C GLU A 308 40.94 2.84 -5.50
N GLY A 309 40.70 2.27 -6.68
CA GLY A 309 41.17 0.93 -7.01
C GLY A 309 40.84 0.53 -8.44
N LEU A 310 41.00 -0.76 -8.73
CA LEU A 310 40.63 -1.38 -10.00
C LEU A 310 39.40 -2.25 -9.82
N VAL A 311 38.49 -2.19 -10.77
CA VAL A 311 37.34 -3.11 -10.84
C VAL A 311 37.86 -4.44 -11.36
N ALA A 312 37.99 -5.45 -10.50
CA ALA A 312 38.65 -6.71 -10.85
C ALA A 312 37.68 -7.86 -11.18
N GLU A 313 36.50 -7.87 -10.57
CA GLU A 313 35.45 -8.86 -10.78
C GLU A 313 34.11 -8.12 -10.79
N MET A 314 33.23 -8.41 -11.74
CA MET A 314 31.93 -7.77 -11.87
C MET A 314 30.84 -8.84 -12.04
N ASP A 315 29.80 -8.75 -11.23
CA ASP A 315 28.58 -9.53 -11.34
C ASP A 315 27.47 -8.65 -11.92
N ARG A 316 27.13 -8.93 -13.18
CA ARG A 316 26.15 -8.15 -13.95
C ARG A 316 24.72 -8.39 -13.51
N ASP A 317 24.42 -9.59 -13.05
CA ASP A 317 23.06 -9.96 -12.64
C ASP A 317 22.72 -9.30 -11.30
N ASN A 318 23.74 -9.12 -10.47
CA ASN A 318 23.61 -8.64 -9.11
C ASN A 318 23.98 -7.17 -8.92
N LEU A 319 24.50 -6.51 -9.97
CA LEU A 319 25.02 -5.14 -9.94
C LEU A 319 26.04 -4.95 -8.81
N THR A 320 26.99 -5.88 -8.73
CA THR A 320 28.11 -5.79 -7.79
C THR A 320 29.45 -5.94 -8.48
N PHE A 321 30.50 -5.42 -7.86
CA PHE A 321 31.89 -5.64 -8.29
C PHE A 321 32.83 -5.70 -7.09
N THR A 322 34.03 -6.26 -7.30
CA THR A 322 35.11 -6.24 -6.30
C THR A 322 36.15 -5.20 -6.71
N LEU A 323 36.33 -4.19 -5.86
CA LEU A 323 37.39 -3.19 -5.98
C LEU A 323 38.67 -3.74 -5.36
N ARG A 324 39.74 -3.85 -6.15
CA ARG A 324 41.06 -4.32 -5.72
C ARG A 324 42.10 -3.21 -5.82
N GLN A 325 43.29 -3.48 -5.31
CA GLN A 325 44.44 -2.56 -5.33
C GLN A 325 44.12 -1.19 -4.70
N THR A 326 43.34 -1.26 -3.63
CA THR A 326 42.93 -0.08 -2.89
C THR A 326 44.07 0.48 -2.06
N SER A 327 43.91 1.74 -1.64
CA SER A 327 44.85 2.43 -0.76
C SER A 327 45.03 1.75 0.59
N ASP A 328 44.05 0.98 1.06
CA ASP A 328 44.11 0.20 2.30
C ASP A 328 44.54 -1.27 2.08
N HIS A 329 44.92 -1.62 0.85
CA HIS A 329 45.39 -2.96 0.44
C HIS A 329 44.40 -4.09 0.75
N LYS A 330 43.10 -3.81 0.71
CA LYS A 330 42.03 -4.78 0.91
C LYS A 330 41.13 -4.84 -0.32
N ASP A 331 40.52 -6.00 -0.52
CA ASP A 331 39.49 -6.14 -1.54
C ASP A 331 38.16 -5.71 -0.93
N HIS A 332 37.41 -4.86 -1.64
CA HIS A 332 36.13 -4.34 -1.20
C HIS A 332 35.03 -4.76 -2.15
N VAL A 333 33.96 -5.35 -1.62
CA VAL A 333 32.77 -5.69 -2.42
C VAL A 333 31.87 -4.47 -2.48
N CYS A 334 31.53 -4.06 -3.70
CA CYS A 334 30.80 -2.84 -3.98
C CYS A 334 29.49 -3.18 -4.69
N SER A 335 28.37 -2.62 -4.25
CA SER A 335 27.10 -2.63 -4.98
C SER A 335 26.88 -1.30 -5.66
N PHE A 336 26.22 -1.30 -6.82
CA PHE A 336 25.96 -0.08 -7.58
C PHE A 336 24.57 -0.09 -8.24
N SER A 337 24.07 1.09 -8.61
CA SER A 337 22.77 1.23 -9.29
C SER A 337 22.90 1.00 -10.80
N ALA A 338 21.80 0.67 -11.46
CA ALA A 338 21.78 0.50 -12.92
C ALA A 338 22.17 1.78 -13.69
N GLU A 339 22.11 2.96 -13.05
CA GLU A 339 22.44 4.24 -13.68
C GLU A 339 23.94 4.38 -13.98
N VAL A 340 24.80 3.77 -13.16
CA VAL A 340 26.27 3.80 -13.32
C VAL A 340 26.81 2.52 -13.95
N PHE A 341 25.94 1.66 -14.49
CA PHE A 341 26.33 0.35 -15.02
C PHE A 341 27.34 0.46 -16.16
N ASP A 342 27.10 1.36 -17.11
CA ASP A 342 27.97 1.52 -18.27
C ASP A 342 29.36 2.02 -17.87
N GLU A 343 29.45 2.90 -16.88
CA GLU A 343 30.72 3.43 -16.35
C GLU A 343 31.52 2.34 -15.61
N VAL A 344 30.86 1.55 -14.77
CA VAL A 344 31.48 0.41 -14.08
C VAL A 344 31.95 -0.65 -15.08
N MET A 345 31.14 -0.92 -16.11
CA MET A 345 31.48 -1.87 -17.18
C MET A 345 32.69 -1.41 -17.98
N ASP A 346 32.74 -0.14 -18.35
CA ASP A 346 33.86 0.42 -19.10
C ASP A 346 35.16 0.35 -18.28
N ALA A 347 35.10 0.73 -17.01
CA ALA A 347 36.24 0.61 -16.09
C ALA A 347 36.71 -0.84 -15.91
N PHE A 348 35.79 -1.81 -15.86
CA PHE A 348 36.11 -3.23 -15.78
C PHE A 348 36.78 -3.76 -17.06
N VAL A 349 36.26 -3.38 -18.23
CA VAL A 349 36.78 -3.84 -19.53
C VAL A 349 38.14 -3.24 -19.84
N ASN A 350 38.32 -1.95 -19.53
CA ASN A 350 39.54 -1.22 -19.83
C ASN A 350 40.60 -1.30 -18.71
N GLU A 351 40.28 -1.96 -17.60
CA GLU A 351 41.12 -2.01 -16.39
C GLU A 351 41.50 -0.61 -15.88
N ASN A 352 40.57 0.34 -15.98
CA ASN A 352 40.82 1.72 -15.56
C ASN A 352 40.71 1.85 -14.04
N ARG A 353 41.56 2.72 -13.48
CA ARG A 353 41.53 3.03 -12.05
C ARG A 353 40.39 3.99 -11.76
N VAL A 354 39.61 3.66 -10.74
CA VAL A 354 38.39 4.39 -10.39
C VAL A 354 38.42 4.83 -8.95
N ALA A 355 37.85 6.00 -8.69
CA ALA A 355 37.56 6.53 -7.38
C ALA A 355 36.07 6.35 -7.12
N ILE A 356 35.74 5.60 -6.08
CA ILE A 356 34.37 5.36 -5.63
C ILE A 356 34.13 6.07 -4.31
N SER A 357 32.93 6.62 -4.15
CA SER A 357 32.45 7.09 -2.85
C SER A 357 31.09 6.47 -2.57
N GLY A 358 30.96 5.93 -1.36
CA GLY A 358 29.80 5.15 -0.99
C GLY A 358 29.65 4.97 0.50
N ARG A 359 28.61 4.24 0.88
CA ARG A 359 28.34 3.88 2.28
C ARG A 359 28.82 2.46 2.52
N GLU A 360 29.82 2.33 3.37
CA GLU A 360 30.36 1.05 3.83
C GLU A 360 29.54 0.56 5.02
N THR A 361 28.88 -0.59 4.89
CA THR A 361 28.19 -1.26 6.00
C THR A 361 29.21 -1.94 6.90
N LEU A 362 29.38 -1.47 8.13
CA LEU A 362 30.43 -1.93 9.05
C LEU A 362 30.35 -3.43 9.41
N LYS A 363 29.16 -4.05 9.31
CA LYS A 363 28.95 -5.48 9.59
C LYS A 363 29.47 -6.39 8.47
N SER A 364 29.31 -6.00 7.21
CA SER A 364 29.65 -6.84 6.04
C SER A 364 30.88 -6.35 5.29
N GLY A 365 31.27 -5.08 5.45
CA GLY A 365 32.29 -4.43 4.64
C GLY A 365 31.83 -4.11 3.21
N ASN A 366 30.55 -4.31 2.89
CA ASN A 366 30.02 -3.98 1.56
C ASN A 366 29.87 -2.46 1.42
N ILE A 367 30.18 -1.94 0.24
CA ILE A 367 30.09 -0.51 -0.08
C ILE A 367 28.98 -0.28 -1.10
N ASP A 368 27.96 0.49 -0.73
CA ASP A 368 26.95 0.95 -1.68
C ASP A 368 27.43 2.23 -2.38
N VAL A 369 27.77 2.10 -3.67
CA VAL A 369 28.43 3.14 -4.46
C VAL A 369 27.41 4.19 -4.87
N SER A 370 27.65 5.43 -4.42
CA SER A 370 26.83 6.60 -4.79
C SER A 370 27.50 7.47 -5.84
N ILE A 371 28.84 7.46 -5.90
CA ILE A 371 29.63 8.21 -6.86
C ILE A 371 30.70 7.29 -7.42
N PHE A 372 30.80 7.24 -8.74
CA PHE A 372 31.78 6.48 -9.48
C PHE A 372 32.48 7.42 -10.45
N ASN A 373 33.80 7.57 -10.31
CA ASN A 373 34.58 8.43 -11.19
C ASN A 373 35.82 7.69 -11.67
N GLU A 374 36.17 7.88 -12.93
CA GLU A 374 37.44 7.44 -13.46
C GLU A 374 38.56 8.36 -12.99
N VAL A 375 39.68 7.78 -12.54
CA VAL A 375 40.86 8.55 -12.14
C VAL A 375 41.69 8.81 -13.40
N GLY A 376 41.55 10.01 -13.98
CA GLY A 376 42.35 10.42 -15.12
C GLY A 376 43.86 10.45 -14.82
N GLU A 377 44.68 10.13 -15.82
CA GLU A 377 46.15 10.09 -15.71
C GLU A 377 46.80 11.44 -15.29
N ASP A 378 46.06 12.55 -15.32
CA ASP A 378 46.57 13.89 -15.00
C ASP A 378 46.87 14.12 -13.50
N ALA A 379 46.48 13.20 -12.60
CA ALA A 379 46.70 13.35 -11.15
C ALA A 379 48.03 12.74 -10.64
N LEU A 380 48.78 11.99 -11.46
CA LEU A 380 50.01 11.30 -11.05
C LEU A 380 51.31 12.08 -11.34
N GLN A 381 51.23 13.36 -11.73
CA GLN A 381 52.40 14.23 -11.96
C GLN A 381 52.59 15.34 -10.90
N GLY A 382 51.91 15.26 -9.75
CA GLY A 382 52.02 16.24 -8.64
C GLY A 382 53.01 15.85 -7.56
#